data_AF-A0A9E3RMB9-F1
#
_entry.id   AF-A0A9E3RMB9-F1
#
_cell.length_a   1.000
_cell.length_b   1.000
_cell.length_c   1.000
_cell.angle_alpha   90.00
_cell.angle_beta   90.00
_cell.angle_gamma   90.00
#
_symmetry.space_group_name_H-M   'P 1'
#
loop_
_entity.id
_entity.type
_entity.pdbx_description
1 polymer ?
#
loop_
_entity_poly.entity_id
_entity_poly.type
_entity_poly.pdbx_seq_one_letter_code
_entity_poly.pdbx_strand_id
1 'polypeptide(L)'
;MKNWKTSLYGQIIYMAGVGLGLLAIPQMLSTLLHLGPVSEIWVRIVGVLALLLCYYYWQGIRNESVWFAKASCIGRYFFVTCLALLAFYFGIYSLIALALLELLLALWTQWTLAQKQ
;
A
#
# COMPACT_ATOMS: atom_id res chain seq x y z
N MET A 1 -11.08 -12.36 15.34
CA MET A 1 -10.68 -13.12 14.12
C MET A 1 -9.21 -12.81 13.82
N LYS A 2 -8.27 -13.52 14.45
CA LYS A 2 -6.82 -13.31 14.29
C LYS A 2 -6.33 -14.20 13.15
N ASN A 3 -6.45 -13.74 11.91
CA ASN A 3 -5.93 -14.45 10.73
C ASN A 3 -5.14 -13.45 9.87
N TRP A 4 -3.91 -13.80 9.50
CA TRP A 4 -3.07 -13.00 8.62
C TRP A 4 -3.76 -12.67 7.29
N LYS A 5 -4.66 -13.54 6.81
CA LYS A 5 -5.51 -13.29 5.64
C LYS A 5 -6.35 -12.01 5.80
N THR A 6 -6.91 -11.76 6.99
CA THR A 6 -7.70 -10.55 7.27
C THR A 6 -6.87 -9.28 7.12
N SER A 7 -5.61 -9.31 7.54
CA SER A 7 -4.71 -8.15 7.35
C SER A 7 -4.43 -7.86 5.86
N LEU A 8 -4.27 -8.92 5.05
CA LEU A 8 -4.06 -8.77 3.62
C LEU A 8 -5.33 -8.34 2.88
N TYR A 9 -6.53 -8.74 3.34
CA TYR A 9 -7.77 -8.15 2.84
C TYR A 9 -7.86 -6.65 3.15
N GLY A 10 -7.41 -6.22 4.33
CA GLY A 10 -7.26 -4.80 4.65
C GLY A 10 -6.33 -4.09 3.67
N GLN A 11 -5.18 -4.70 3.35
CA GLN A 11 -4.26 -4.17 2.33
C GLN A 11 -4.89 -4.08 0.95
N ILE A 12 -5.64 -5.09 0.52
CA ILE A 12 -6.35 -5.09 -0.77
C ILE A 12 -7.33 -3.92 -0.84
N ILE A 13 -8.13 -3.69 0.21
CA ILE A 13 -9.11 -2.59 0.22
C ILE A 13 -8.40 -1.23 0.09
N TYR A 14 -7.35 -1.03 0.88
CA TYR A 14 -6.54 0.20 0.82
C TYR A 14 -5.93 0.39 -0.58
N MET A 15 -5.25 -0.63 -1.12
CA MET A 15 -4.60 -0.54 -2.42
C MET A 15 -5.58 -0.44 -3.58
N ALA A 16 -6.76 -1.05 -3.48
CA ALA A 16 -7.82 -0.88 -4.47
C ALA A 16 -8.34 0.55 -4.47
N GLY A 17 -8.55 1.15 -3.29
CA GLY A 17 -8.94 2.56 -3.16
C GLY A 17 -7.90 3.50 -3.77
N VAL A 18 -6.63 3.31 -3.44
CA VAL A 18 -5.53 4.10 -4.01
C VAL A 18 -5.42 3.88 -5.52
N GLY A 19 -5.41 2.63 -5.98
CA GLY A 19 -5.27 2.29 -7.39
C GLY A 19 -6.40 2.82 -8.26
N LEU A 20 -7.65 2.63 -7.83
CA LEU A 20 -8.82 3.18 -8.50
C LEU A 20 -8.81 4.71 -8.49
N GLY A 21 -8.44 5.32 -7.37
CA GLY A 21 -8.39 6.76 -7.26
C GLY A 21 -7.32 7.37 -8.17
N LEU A 22 -6.10 6.80 -8.23
CA LEU A 22 -5.04 7.24 -9.14
C LEU A 22 -5.43 7.03 -10.61
N LEU A 23 -6.18 5.97 -10.89
CA LEU A 23 -6.63 5.65 -12.25
C LEU A 23 -7.79 6.54 -12.71
N ALA A 24 -8.77 6.82 -11.85
CA ALA A 24 -10.01 7.51 -12.23
C ALA A 24 -9.98 9.02 -11.92
N ILE A 25 -9.49 9.39 -10.74
CA ILE A 25 -9.57 10.74 -10.17
C ILE A 25 -8.22 11.22 -9.59
N PRO A 26 -7.11 11.14 -10.35
CA PRO A 26 -5.77 11.40 -9.83
C PRO A 26 -5.60 12.82 -9.28
N GLN A 27 -6.29 13.80 -9.87
CA GLN A 27 -6.20 15.19 -9.43
C GLN A 27 -6.77 15.37 -8.01
N MET A 28 -7.85 14.66 -7.67
CA MET A 28 -8.47 14.75 -6.34
C MET A 28 -7.52 14.20 -5.26
N LEU A 29 -6.91 13.04 -5.53
CA LEU A 29 -5.89 12.44 -4.66
C LEU A 29 -4.66 13.32 -4.51
N SER A 30 -4.20 13.92 -5.61
CA SER A 30 -3.06 14.82 -5.60
C SER A 30 -3.32 16.06 -4.74
N THR A 31 -4.51 16.65 -4.86
CA THR A 31 -4.92 17.79 -4.01
C THR A 31 -4.99 17.39 -2.54
N LEU A 32 -5.58 16.24 -2.22
CA LEU A 32 -5.66 15.72 -0.84
C LEU A 32 -4.26 15.49 -0.22
N LEU A 33 -3.32 15.05 -1.04
CA LEU A 33 -1.95 14.75 -0.65
C LEU A 33 -1.00 15.92 -0.91
N HIS A 34 -1.47 17.10 -1.33
CA HIS A 34 -0.62 18.25 -1.65
C HIS A 34 0.55 17.94 -2.63
N LEU A 35 0.32 17.07 -3.63
CA LEU A 35 1.35 16.62 -4.59
C LEU A 35 1.44 17.49 -5.87
N GLY A 36 0.66 18.58 -5.94
CA GLY A 36 0.61 19.47 -7.10
C GLY A 36 -0.35 19.01 -8.20
N PRO A 37 -0.42 19.71 -9.35
CA PRO A 37 -1.26 19.29 -10.47
C PRO A 37 -0.73 18.03 -11.16
N VAL A 38 -1.64 17.13 -11.57
CA VAL A 38 -1.30 15.87 -12.26
C VAL A 38 -1.64 15.95 -13.74
N SER A 39 -0.62 16.09 -14.59
CA SER A 39 -0.73 15.98 -16.05
C SER A 39 -0.20 14.65 -16.60
N GLU A 40 0.68 13.99 -15.86
CA GLU A 40 1.47 12.86 -16.35
C GLU A 40 0.70 11.54 -16.36
N ILE A 41 0.81 10.81 -17.47
CA ILE A 41 0.18 9.47 -17.64
C ILE A 41 0.71 8.45 -16.62
N TRP A 42 1.94 8.64 -16.15
CA TRP A 42 2.60 7.76 -15.18
C TRP A 42 1.80 7.55 -13.89
N VAL A 43 1.02 8.56 -13.45
CA VAL A 43 0.18 8.42 -12.25
C VAL A 43 -0.91 7.35 -12.45
N ARG A 44 -1.51 7.29 -13.64
CA ARG A 44 -2.51 6.26 -13.97
C ARG A 44 -1.87 4.89 -14.11
N ILE A 45 -0.68 4.80 -14.68
CA ILE A 45 0.10 3.56 -14.78
C ILE A 45 0.39 3.00 -13.38
N VAL A 46 0.83 3.86 -12.45
CA VAL A 46 1.02 3.47 -11.03
C VAL A 46 -0.30 3.02 -10.40
N GLY A 47 -1.42 3.67 -10.72
CA GLY A 47 -2.76 3.21 -10.31
C GLY A 47 -3.07 1.78 -10.79
N VAL A 48 -2.80 1.46 -12.06
CA VAL A 48 -2.97 0.10 -12.61
C VAL A 48 -2.04 -0.90 -11.90
N LEU A 49 -0.79 -0.53 -11.65
CA LEU A 49 0.15 -1.39 -10.92
C LEU A 49 -0.33 -1.67 -9.48
N ALA A 50 -0.93 -0.69 -8.80
CA ALA A 50 -1.52 -0.91 -7.48
C ALA A 50 -2.68 -1.91 -7.53
N LEU A 51 -3.53 -1.84 -8.57
CA LEU A 51 -4.61 -2.82 -8.78
C LEU A 51 -4.08 -4.23 -9.12
N LEU A 52 -2.98 -4.31 -9.88
CA LEU A 52 -2.31 -5.58 -10.14
C LEU A 52 -1.76 -6.21 -8.84
N LEU A 53 -1.21 -5.39 -7.95
CA LEU A 53 -0.77 -5.88 -6.64
C LEU A 53 -1.93 -6.42 -5.81
N CYS A 54 -3.13 -5.82 -5.88
CA CYS A 54 -4.33 -6.41 -5.25
C CYS A 54 -4.61 -7.84 -5.73
N TYR A 55 -4.43 -8.12 -7.02
CA TYR A 55 -4.56 -9.47 -7.55
C TYR A 55 -3.50 -10.41 -6.96
N TYR A 56 -2.24 -9.97 -6.82
CA TYR A 56 -1.21 -10.78 -6.17
C TYR A 56 -1.49 -11.04 -4.69
N TYR A 57 -1.96 -10.05 -3.94
CA TYR A 57 -2.42 -10.25 -2.56
C TYR A 57 -3.55 -11.28 -2.48
N TRP A 58 -4.53 -11.18 -3.37
CA TRP A 58 -5.64 -12.13 -3.44
C TRP A 58 -5.17 -13.55 -3.74
N GLN A 59 -4.23 -13.71 -4.68
CA GLN A 59 -3.63 -15.01 -4.98
C GLN A 59 -2.81 -15.55 -3.80
N GLY A 60 -2.06 -14.70 -3.08
CA GLY A 60 -1.35 -15.08 -1.87
C GLY A 60 -2.29 -15.59 -0.78
N ILE A 61 -3.44 -14.95 -0.60
CA ILE A 61 -4.49 -15.39 0.33
C ILE A 61 -5.11 -16.73 -0.10
N ARG A 62 -5.50 -16.85 -1.38
CA ARG A 62 -6.15 -18.05 -1.93
C ARG A 62 -5.28 -19.29 -1.84
N ASN A 63 -3.97 -19.14 -2.07
CA ASN A 63 -3.00 -20.23 -2.00
C ASN A 63 -2.40 -20.39 -0.59
N GLU A 64 -2.95 -19.69 0.41
CA GLU A 64 -2.49 -19.74 1.81
C GLU A 64 -0.97 -19.51 1.96
N SER A 65 -0.40 -18.68 1.07
CA SER A 65 1.04 -18.48 0.99
C SER A 65 1.53 -17.57 2.12
N VAL A 66 1.89 -18.19 3.24
CA VAL A 66 2.53 -17.52 4.37
C VAL A 66 3.84 -16.85 3.94
N TRP A 67 4.56 -17.45 2.99
CA TRP A 67 5.77 -16.86 2.41
C TRP A 67 5.48 -15.55 1.69
N PHE A 68 4.41 -15.47 0.90
CA PHE A 68 3.99 -14.23 0.27
C PHE A 68 3.64 -13.17 1.32
N ALA A 69 2.90 -13.53 2.38
CA ALA A 69 2.58 -12.61 3.46
C ALA A 69 3.86 -12.05 4.12
N LYS A 70 4.84 -12.89 4.45
CA LYS A 70 6.14 -12.46 4.98
C LYS A 70 6.92 -11.55 4.03
N ALA A 71 7.01 -11.94 2.75
CA ALA A 71 7.71 -11.15 1.73
C ALA A 71 7.07 -9.77 1.55
N SER A 72 5.72 -9.70 1.56
CA SER A 72 5.00 -8.43 1.48
C SER A 72 5.32 -7.50 2.66
N CYS A 73 5.45 -8.01 3.89
CA CYS A 73 5.86 -7.16 5.03
C CYS A 73 7.20 -6.47 4.77
N ILE A 74 8.20 -7.22 4.28
CA ILE A 74 9.53 -6.67 3.98
C ILE A 74 9.43 -5.58 2.90
N GLY A 75 8.73 -5.87 1.80
CA GLY A 75 8.53 -4.90 0.72
C GLY A 75 7.81 -3.63 1.18
N ARG A 76 6.86 -3.78 2.11
CA ARG A 76 6.09 -2.66 2.66
C ARG A 76 6.92 -1.82 3.64
N TYR A 77 7.78 -2.40 4.47
CA TYR A 77 8.74 -1.63 5.28
C TYR A 77 9.74 -0.86 4.42
N PHE A 78 10.21 -1.48 3.34
CA PHE A 78 11.04 -0.79 2.36
C PHE A 78 10.28 0.39 1.74
N PHE A 79 9.04 0.19 1.30
CA PHE A 79 8.22 1.26 0.74
C PHE A 79 7.95 2.40 1.73
N VAL A 80 7.65 2.09 3.00
CA VAL A 80 7.52 3.08 4.09
C VAL A 80 8.81 3.90 4.23
N THR A 81 9.96 3.24 4.20
CA THR A 81 11.27 3.90 4.30
C THR A 81 11.49 4.85 3.11
N CYS A 82 11.19 4.40 1.89
CA CYS A 82 11.27 5.23 0.69
C CYS A 82 10.33 6.44 0.77
N LEU A 83 9.07 6.26 1.19
CA LEU A 83 8.12 7.36 1.35
C LEU A 83 8.62 8.40 2.36
N ALA A 84 9.16 7.94 3.50
CA ALA A 84 9.75 8.83 4.49
C ALA A 84 10.93 9.63 3.91
N LEU A 85 11.88 8.95 3.24
CA LEU A 85 13.02 9.62 2.60
C LEU A 85 12.59 10.65 1.55
N LEU A 86 11.62 10.30 0.71
CA LEU A 86 11.05 11.22 -0.30
C LEU A 86 10.35 12.42 0.34
N ALA A 87 9.62 12.20 1.45
CA ALA A 87 8.97 13.27 2.20
C ALA A 87 10.00 14.32 2.67
N PHE A 88 11.12 13.87 3.23
CA PHE A 88 12.19 14.76 3.69
C PHE A 88 12.94 15.41 2.54
N TYR A 89 13.26 14.66 1.49
CA TYR A 89 14.04 15.17 0.36
C TYR A 89 13.29 16.23 -0.45
N PHE A 90 11.98 16.04 -0.67
CA PHE A 90 11.14 16.97 -1.46
C PHE A 90 10.32 17.94 -0.60
N GLY A 91 10.35 17.83 0.73
CA GLY A 91 9.54 18.67 1.64
C GLY A 91 8.04 18.37 1.59
N ILE A 92 7.65 17.18 1.11
CA ILE A 92 6.26 16.78 0.91
C ILE A 92 5.80 15.91 2.09
N TYR A 93 5.47 16.56 3.20
CA TYR A 93 5.17 15.86 4.46
C TYR A 93 3.86 15.04 4.46
N SER A 94 2.97 15.25 3.49
CA SER A 94 1.79 14.38 3.29
C SER A 94 2.18 12.92 2.99
N LEU A 95 3.37 12.67 2.43
CA LEU A 95 3.90 11.33 2.24
C LEU A 95 4.15 10.60 3.56
N ILE A 96 4.35 11.33 4.67
CA ILE A 96 4.46 10.72 6.01
C ILE A 96 3.13 10.11 6.43
N ALA A 97 1.99 10.75 6.11
CA ALA A 97 0.67 10.19 6.42
C ALA A 97 0.45 8.86 5.69
N LEU A 98 0.85 8.79 4.41
CA LEU A 98 0.82 7.54 3.63
C LEU A 98 1.77 6.49 4.22
N ALA A 99 3.00 6.89 4.57
CA ALA A 99 3.98 5.99 5.18
C ALA A 99 3.49 5.41 6.51
N LEU A 100 2.84 6.22 7.35
CA LEU A 100 2.25 5.78 8.62
C LEU A 100 1.11 4.80 8.40
N LEU A 101 0.20 5.09 7.48
CA LEU A 101 -0.90 4.19 7.13
C LEU A 101 -0.37 2.83 6.63
N GLU A 102 0.62 2.87 5.74
CA GLU A 102 1.25 1.66 5.21
C GLU A 102 1.99 0.88 6.30
N LEU A 103 2.67 1.57 7.22
CA LEU A 103 3.35 0.97 8.36
C LEU A 103 2.37 0.27 9.29
N LEU A 104 1.23 0.90 9.61
CA LEU A 104 0.20 0.30 10.47
C LEU A 104 -0.35 -0.99 9.86
N LEU A 105 -0.64 -0.98 8.56
CA LEU A 105 -1.12 -2.17 7.86
C LEU A 105 -0.04 -3.26 7.76
N ALA A 106 1.25 -2.91 7.63
CA ALA A 106 2.36 -3.87 7.60
C ALA A 106 2.59 -4.50 8.98
N LEU A 107 2.57 -3.69 10.04
CA LEU A 107 2.62 -4.15 11.43
C LEU A 107 1.44 -5.05 11.77
N TRP A 108 0.23 -4.76 11.26
CA TRP A 108 -0.92 -5.64 11.44
C TRP A 108 -0.70 -7.02 10.81
N THR A 109 -0.14 -7.07 9.60
CA THR A 109 0.24 -8.34 8.94
C THR A 109 1.33 -9.06 9.74
N GLN A 110 2.38 -8.37 10.19
CA GLN A 110 3.43 -8.99 11.00
C GLN A 110 2.89 -9.54 12.33
N TRP A 111 2.05 -8.77 13.03
CA TRP A 111 1.45 -9.18 14.30
C TRP A 111 0.53 -10.38 14.15
N THR A 112 -0.22 -10.47 13.05
CA THR A 112 -1.09 -11.63 12.78
C THR A 112 -0.29 -12.85 12.31
N LEU A 113 0.85 -12.68 11.65
CA LEU A 113 1.78 -13.76 11.31
C LEU A 113 2.54 -14.33 12.52
N ALA A 114 2.82 -13.49 13.53
CA ALA A 114 3.55 -13.89 14.73
C ALA A 114 2.70 -14.72 15.71
N GLN A 115 1.38 -14.75 15.53
CA GLN A 115 0.49 -15.53 16.36
C GLN A 115 0.50 -16.98 15.89
N LYS A 116 0.75 -17.92 16.81
CA LYS A 116 0.63 -19.35 16.53
C LYS A 116 -0.78 -19.61 15.99
N GLN A 117 -0.85 -20.23 14.80
CA GLN A 117 -2.08 -20.71 14.18
C GLN A 117 -2.64 -21.89 14.96
#